data_AF-W5M1A1-F1
#
_entry.id   AF-W5M1A1-F1
#
_cell.length_a   1.000
_cell.length_b   1.000
_cell.length_c   1.000
_cell.angle_alpha   90.00
_cell.angle_beta   90.00
_cell.angle_gamma   90.00
#
_symmetry.space_group_name_H-M   'P 1'
#
loop_
_entity.id
_entity.type
_entity.pdbx_description
1 polymer ?
#
loop_
_entity_poly.entity_id
_entity_poly.type
_entity_poly.pdbx_seq_one_letter_code
_entity_poly.pdbx_strand_id
1 'polypeptide(L)'
;MNRLHHYYTFGRAPSCQQWKTDHYSCCEWERHRGSEAKEALRDSERARVEQQRGFVPVWELRQTPPADWHAPLQQGKLKGS
;
A
#
# COMPACT_ATOMS: atom_id res chain seq x y z
N MET A 1 4.09 4.39 -2.33
CA MET A 1 4.06 2.91 -2.47
C MET A 1 5.26 2.48 -3.30
N ASN A 2 6.03 1.50 -2.83
CA ASN A 2 7.19 0.98 -3.56
C ASN A 2 6.74 -0.01 -4.66
N ARG A 3 7.18 0.22 -5.92
CA ARG A 3 6.79 -0.60 -7.08
C ARG A 3 7.20 -2.07 -6.95
N LEU A 4 8.39 -2.32 -6.41
CA LEU A 4 8.90 -3.67 -6.19
C LEU A 4 8.09 -4.39 -5.11
N HIS A 5 7.83 -3.71 -3.99
CA HIS A 5 6.99 -4.26 -2.93
C HIS A 5 5.63 -4.70 -3.46
N HIS A 6 4.94 -3.85 -4.22
CA HIS A 6 3.64 -4.16 -4.79
C HIS A 6 3.69 -5.35 -5.78
N TYR A 7 4.76 -5.43 -6.59
CA TYR A 7 4.97 -6.57 -7.49
C TYR A 7 5.17 -7.87 -6.72
N TYR A 8 6.00 -7.88 -5.67
CA TYR A 8 6.23 -9.08 -4.87
C TYR A 8 5.02 -9.49 -4.02
N THR A 9 4.20 -8.54 -3.57
CA THR A 9 3.00 -8.83 -2.77
C THR A 9 1.82 -9.30 -3.62
N PHE A 10 1.60 -8.69 -4.79
CA PHE A 10 0.38 -8.92 -5.59
C PHE A 10 0.64 -9.53 -6.97
N GLY A 11 1.89 -9.79 -7.33
CA GLY A 11 2.28 -10.36 -8.63
C GLY A 11 2.14 -9.38 -9.80
N ARG A 12 1.84 -8.11 -9.56
CA ARG A 12 1.64 -7.09 -10.61
C ARG A 12 2.14 -5.73 -10.20
N ALA A 13 2.60 -4.96 -11.19
CA ALA A 13 2.90 -3.55 -11.00
C ALA A 13 1.59 -2.78 -10.71
N PRO A 14 1.61 -1.77 -9.81
CA PRO A 14 0.45 -0.94 -9.55
C PRO A 14 0.14 -0.08 -10.78
N SER A 15 -1.16 0.15 -11.03
CA SER A 15 -1.59 1.12 -12.03
C SER A 15 -1.33 2.55 -11.52
N CYS A 16 -0.71 3.38 -12.35
CA CYS A 16 -0.49 4.80 -12.07
C CYS A 16 -1.55 5.69 -12.76
N GLN A 17 -2.61 5.12 -13.33
CA GLN A 17 -3.59 5.87 -14.11
C GLN A 17 -4.34 6.91 -13.26
N GLN A 18 -4.72 6.57 -12.02
CA GLN A 18 -5.39 7.52 -11.11
C GLN A 18 -4.51 8.74 -10.83
N TRP A 19 -3.24 8.51 -10.47
CA TRP A 19 -2.26 9.59 -10.22
C TRP A 19 -2.04 10.48 -11.45
N LYS A 20 -2.11 9.91 -12.65
CA LYS A 20 -2.02 10.68 -13.90
C LYS A 20 -3.25 11.58 -14.07
N THR A 21 -4.45 11.08 -13.79
CA THR A 21 -5.69 11.87 -13.80
C THR A 21 -5.66 13.00 -12.77
N ASP A 22 -5.18 12.71 -11.55
CA ASP A 22 -5.06 13.72 -10.49
C ASP A 22 -4.07 14.82 -10.90
N HIS A 23 -2.93 14.44 -11.50
CA HIS A 23 -1.97 15.42 -12.02
C HIS A 23 -2.61 16.35 -13.06
N TYR A 24 -3.37 15.83 -14.02
CA TYR A 24 -4.07 16.68 -15.00
C TYR A 24 -5.10 17.59 -14.34
N SER A 25 -5.88 17.07 -13.40
CA SER A 25 -6.87 17.86 -12.66
C SER A 25 -6.20 18.98 -11.85
N CYS A 26 -5.01 18.71 -11.29
CA CYS A 26 -4.20 19.72 -10.62
C CYS A 26 -3.74 20.82 -11.58
N CYS A 27 -3.18 20.46 -12.73
CA CYS A 27 -2.76 21.44 -13.73
C CYS A 27 -3.93 22.32 -14.22
N GLU A 28 -5.10 21.72 -14.46
CA GLU A 28 -6.30 22.46 -14.87
C GLU A 28 -6.79 23.41 -13.77
N TRP A 29 -6.78 22.97 -12.51
CA TRP A 29 -7.10 23.84 -11.37
C TRP A 29 -6.12 25.01 -11.25
N GLU A 30 -4.82 24.76 -11.37
CA GLU A 30 -3.80 25.82 -11.27
C GLU A 30 -3.93 26.87 -12.38
N ARG A 31 -4.26 26.44 -13.60
CA ARG A 31 -4.38 27.32 -14.77
C ARG A 31 -5.68 28.09 -14.83
N HIS A 32 -6.79 27.39 -14.58
CA HIS A 32 -8.13 27.91 -14.88
C HIS A 32 -8.97 28.16 -13.64
N ARG A 33 -8.51 27.72 -12.45
CA ARG A 33 -9.27 27.74 -11.20
C ARG A 33 -10.69 27.19 -11.34
N GLY A 34 -10.85 26.15 -12.16
CA GLY A 34 -12.13 25.49 -12.40
C GLY A 34 -12.61 24.71 -11.17
N SER A 35 -13.81 25.01 -10.68
CA SER A 35 -14.38 24.37 -9.48
C SER A 35 -14.47 22.85 -9.60
N GLU A 36 -14.78 22.33 -10.79
CA GLU A 36 -14.88 20.90 -11.08
C GLU A 36 -13.53 20.17 -10.90
N ALA A 37 -12.44 20.73 -11.42
CA ALA A 37 -11.10 20.15 -11.28
C ALA A 37 -10.66 20.09 -9.80
N LYS A 38 -11.03 21.09 -9.01
CA LYS A 38 -10.79 21.09 -7.56
C LYS A 38 -11.62 20.03 -6.84
N GLU A 39 -12.88 19.86 -7.19
CA GLU A 39 -13.75 18.84 -6.60
C GLU A 39 -13.25 17.44 -6.93
N ALA A 40 -12.91 17.18 -8.19
CA ALA A 40 -12.31 15.91 -8.63
C ALA A 40 -11.05 15.55 -7.83
N LEU A 41 -10.15 16.51 -7.60
CA LEU A 41 -8.97 16.32 -6.76
C LEU A 41 -9.31 15.97 -5.30
N ARG A 42 -10.28 16.68 -4.71
CA ARG A 42 -10.70 16.44 -3.31
C ARG A 42 -11.31 15.07 -3.13
N ASP A 43 -12.10 14.63 -4.10
CA ASP A 43 -12.77 13.33 -4.05
C ASP A 43 -11.78 12.18 -4.28
N SER A 44 -10.84 12.34 -5.22
CA SER A 44 -9.73 11.40 -5.40
C SER A 44 -8.91 11.22 -4.12
N GLU A 45 -8.55 12.32 -3.46
CA GLU A 45 -7.78 12.27 -2.21
C GLU A 45 -8.57 11.62 -1.08
N ARG A 46 -9.87 11.90 -0.97
CA ARG A 46 -10.75 11.24 0.00
C ARG A 46 -10.78 9.73 -0.21
N ALA A 47 -11.01 9.28 -1.44
CA ALA A 47 -11.03 7.86 -1.79
C ALA A 47 -9.68 7.19 -1.48
N ARG A 48 -8.56 7.85 -1.79
CA ARG A 48 -7.22 7.35 -1.47
C ARG A 48 -7.00 7.16 0.03
N VAL A 49 -7.42 8.13 0.84
CA VAL A 49 -7.30 8.06 2.31
C VAL A 49 -8.22 6.97 2.87
N GLU A 50 -9.43 6.82 2.34
CA GLU A 50 -10.35 5.75 2.74
C GLU A 50 -9.80 4.36 2.42
N GLN A 51 -9.19 4.15 1.25
CA GLN A 51 -8.54 2.88 0.91
C GLN A 51 -7.32 2.55 1.78
N GLN A 52 -6.65 3.57 2.33
CA GLN A 52 -5.55 3.37 3.29
C GLN A 52 -6.04 3.01 4.69
N ARG A 53 -7.32 3.25 4.99
CA ARG A 53 -7.95 2.85 6.24
C ARG A 53 -8.45 1.41 6.09
N GLY A 54 -8.30 0.61 7.15
CA GLY A 54 -8.79 -0.78 7.16
C GLY A 54 -7.72 -1.86 7.13
N PHE A 55 -6.43 -1.52 7.22
CA PHE A 55 -5.43 -2.52 7.56
C PHE A 55 -5.53 -2.85 9.05
N VAL A 56 -6.35 -3.85 9.39
CA VAL A 56 -6.30 -4.47 10.71
C VAL A 56 -5.06 -5.36 10.73
N PRO A 57 -4.06 -5.07 11.57
CA PRO A 57 -2.90 -5.93 11.67
C PRO A 57 -3.35 -7.33 12.09
N VAL A 58 -3.10 -8.32 11.21
CA VAL A 58 -3.40 -9.74 11.47
C VAL A 58 -2.54 -10.28 12.61
N TRP A 59 -1.41 -9.63 12.87
CA TRP A 59 -0.46 -9.99 13.91
C TRP A 59 -0.29 -8.84 14.90
N GLU A 60 -0.34 -9.16 16.19
CA GLU A 60 0.05 -8.22 17.23
C GLU A 60 1.53 -7.88 17.13
N LEU A 61 1.86 -6.61 17.38
CA LEU A 61 3.25 -6.15 17.35
C LEU A 61 4.00 -6.72 18.56
N ARG A 62 4.99 -7.59 18.32
CA ARG A 62 5.80 -8.17 19.39
C ARG A 62 6.65 -7.09 20.06
N GLN A 63 6.68 -7.10 21.39
CA GLN A 63 7.52 -6.20 22.18
C GLN A 63 8.96 -6.71 22.33
N THR A 64 9.14 -8.03 22.29
CA THR A 64 10.44 -8.70 22.36
C THR A 64 10.49 -9.84 21.35
N PRO A 65 11.68 -10.18 20.83
CA PRO A 65 11.83 -11.38 20.01
C PRO A 65 11.49 -12.64 20.83
N PRO A 66 11.01 -13.73 20.19
CA PRO A 66 10.84 -15.02 20.86
C PRO A 66 12.13 -15.47 21.54
N ALA A 67 12.06 -16.06 22.74
CA ALA A 67 13.26 -16.44 23.51
C ALA A 67 14.19 -17.42 22.77
N ASP A 68 13.62 -18.23 21.88
CA ASP A 68 14.29 -19.26 21.09
C ASP A 68 14.68 -18.82 19.68
N TRP A 69 14.57 -17.52 19.35
CA TRP A 69 14.83 -17.03 18.00
C TRP A 69 16.26 -17.32 17.49
N HIS A 70 17.22 -17.42 18.42
CA HIS A 70 18.62 -17.75 18.14
C HIS A 70 18.90 -19.26 18.04
N ALA A 71 17.93 -20.10 18.38
CA ALA A 71 18.17 -21.54 18.45
C ALA A 71 18.56 -22.06 17.05
N PRO A 72 19.58 -22.94 16.97
CA PRO A 72 19.94 -23.55 15.69
C PRO A 72 18.74 -24.32 15.15
N LEU A 73 18.47 -24.17 13.85
CA LEU A 73 17.40 -24.91 13.17
C LEU A 73 17.62 -26.41 13.41
N GLN A 74 16.61 -27.10 13.93
CA GLN A 74 16.67 -28.55 14.11
C GLN A 74 16.77 -29.20 12.74
N GLN A 75 17.99 -29.57 12.33
CA GLN A 75 18.24 -30.37 11.14
C GLN A 75 17.79 -31.81 11.40
N GLY A 76 16.47 -32.04 11.36
CA GLY A 76 15.93 -33.38 11.46
C GLY A 76 14.49 -33.43 11.93
N LYS A 77 13.57 -33.44 10.96
CA LYS A 77 12.57 -34.53 10.71
C LYS A 77 11.37 -33.96 9.96
N LEU A 78 11.57 -33.65 8.68
CA LEU A 78 10.51 -33.84 7.68
C LEU A 78 10.67 -35.26 7.15
N LYS A 79 10.28 -36.26 7.94
CA LYS A 79 9.88 -37.55 7.38
C LYS A 79 8.39 -37.41 7.11
N GLY A 80 8.04 -37.17 5.85
CA GLY A 80 6.67 -37.29 5.39
C GLY A 80 6.14 -38.67 5.76
N SER A 81 4.92 -38.69 6.30
CA SER A 81 4.08 -39.87 6.38
C SER A 81 2.99 -39.78 5.33
#